data_AF-A0A2A6D2K7-F1
#
_entry.id   AF-A0A2A6D2K7-F1
#
_cell.length_a   1.000
_cell.length_b   1.000
_cell.length_c   1.000
_cell.angle_alpha   90.00
_cell.angle_beta   90.00
_cell.angle_gamma   90.00
#
_symmetry.space_group_name_H-M   'P 1'
#
loop_
_entity.id
_entity.type
_entity.pdbx_description
1 polymer ?
#
loop_
_entity_poly.entity_id
_entity_poly.type
_entity_poly.pdbx_seq_one_letter_code
_entity_poly.pdbx_strand_id
1 'polypeptide(L)'
;MTMQWSIVSEFFYRFRAFEGCCRANECFPDHPTRFLPSFTSFLSPEVYAHFYDKLPQNADLEGAVSYFKNSTNSIKEVPMARECIARLKPAHDEFFAVIGLMFWCIEALPHRQHLSDLAEKYRKQIMTELHVYYKEKLKMDDYAPRLGELLMFIQVFDVKERFQEHFENLRLLNILDDDNFIYRLQKE
;
A
#
# COMPACT_ATOMS: atom_id res chain seq x y z
N MET A 1 -3.34 -17.31 16.37
CA MET A 1 -3.48 -15.99 15.74
C MET A 1 -4.94 -15.70 15.49
N THR A 2 -5.42 -14.52 15.87
CA THR A 2 -6.83 -14.16 15.72
C THR A 2 -7.11 -13.73 14.28
N MET A 3 -8.20 -14.23 13.72
CA MET A 3 -8.67 -13.93 12.35
C MET A 3 -8.68 -12.45 11.97
N GLN A 4 -8.98 -11.57 12.93
CA GLN A 4 -8.97 -10.11 12.75
C GLN A 4 -7.59 -9.57 12.40
N TRP A 5 -6.53 -10.18 12.94
CA TRP A 5 -5.16 -9.75 12.73
C TRP A 5 -4.72 -9.98 11.29
N SER A 6 -5.04 -11.15 10.73
CA SER A 6 -4.68 -11.48 9.34
C SER A 6 -5.36 -10.56 8.33
N ILE A 7 -6.59 -10.11 8.59
CA ILE A 7 -7.27 -9.11 7.74
C ILE A 7 -6.56 -7.76 7.81
N VAL A 8 -6.20 -7.34 9.03
CA VAL A 8 -5.50 -6.06 9.24
C VAL A 8 -4.11 -6.07 8.61
N SER A 9 -3.34 -7.14 8.76
CA SER A 9 -1.99 -7.24 8.16
C SER A 9 -2.05 -7.26 6.63
N GLU A 10 -3.03 -7.96 6.07
CA GLU A 10 -3.30 -7.99 4.62
C GLU A 10 -3.66 -6.61 4.06
N PHE A 11 -4.51 -5.87 4.76
CA PHE A 11 -4.91 -4.51 4.40
C PHE A 11 -3.79 -3.47 4.58
N PHE A 12 -2.98 -3.61 5.64
CA PHE A 12 -2.01 -2.61 6.08
C PHE A 12 -1.07 -2.17 4.96
N TYR A 13 -0.48 -3.11 4.22
CA TYR A 13 0.49 -2.78 3.17
C TYR A 13 -0.14 -2.01 2.01
N ARG A 14 -1.34 -2.44 1.55
CA ARG A 14 -2.08 -1.75 0.48
C ARG A 14 -2.46 -0.34 0.90
N PHE A 15 -3.00 -0.20 2.12
CA PHE A 15 -3.41 1.08 2.67
C PHE A 15 -2.24 2.05 2.78
N ARG A 16 -1.11 1.63 3.35
CA ARG A 16 0.06 2.51 3.54
C ARG A 16 0.66 2.96 2.21
N ALA A 17 0.71 2.07 1.22
CA ALA A 17 1.20 2.44 -0.10
C ALA A 17 0.26 3.42 -0.80
N PHE A 18 -1.06 3.16 -0.78
CA PHE A 18 -2.06 4.03 -1.40
C PHE A 18 -2.15 5.40 -0.75
N GLU A 19 -2.43 5.43 0.56
CA GLU A 19 -2.62 6.66 1.33
C GLU A 19 -1.36 7.53 1.34
N GLY A 20 -0.19 6.91 1.48
CA GLY A 20 1.08 7.60 1.47
C GLY A 20 1.39 8.25 0.12
N CYS A 21 1.00 7.63 -0.99
CA CYS A 21 1.15 8.23 -2.33
C CYS A 21 0.15 9.37 -2.55
N CYS A 22 -1.09 9.26 -2.06
CA CYS A 22 -2.07 10.35 -2.11
C CYS A 22 -1.55 11.59 -1.39
N ARG A 23 -1.10 11.45 -0.13
CA ARG A 23 -0.48 12.56 0.61
C ARG A 23 0.78 13.08 -0.08
N ALA A 24 1.61 12.21 -0.66
CA ALA A 24 2.83 12.65 -1.34
C ALA A 24 2.53 13.51 -2.57
N ASN A 25 1.44 13.25 -3.30
CA ASN A 25 1.01 14.10 -4.41
C ASN A 25 0.60 15.51 -3.95
N GLU A 26 0.03 15.63 -2.75
CA GLU A 26 -0.35 16.93 -2.17
C GLU A 26 0.85 17.66 -1.56
N CYS A 27 1.68 16.97 -0.78
CA CYS A 27 2.79 17.58 -0.04
C CYS A 27 4.05 17.81 -0.91
N PHE A 28 4.24 17.00 -1.96
CA PHE A 28 5.46 16.99 -2.77
C PHE A 28 5.18 16.95 -4.28
N PRO A 29 4.39 17.88 -4.83
CA PRO A 29 4.00 17.86 -6.24
C PRO A 29 5.21 17.88 -7.19
N ASP A 30 6.24 18.66 -6.87
CA ASP A 30 7.44 18.83 -7.70
C ASP A 30 8.52 17.75 -7.47
N HIS A 31 8.29 16.81 -6.55
CA HIS A 31 9.26 15.77 -6.19
C HIS A 31 8.63 14.38 -6.34
N PRO A 32 8.44 13.86 -7.56
CA PRO A 32 7.68 12.63 -7.83
C PRO A 32 8.27 11.37 -7.20
N THR A 33 9.55 11.40 -6.81
CA THR A 33 10.26 10.29 -6.15
C THR A 33 10.04 10.24 -4.64
N ARG A 34 9.41 11.26 -4.04
CA ARG A 34 9.10 11.27 -2.60
C ARG A 34 7.89 10.44 -2.28
N PHE A 35 7.96 9.69 -1.19
CA PHE A 35 6.85 8.91 -0.62
C PHE A 35 6.71 9.21 0.86
N LEU A 36 5.49 9.16 1.38
CA LEU A 36 5.21 9.36 2.81
C LEU A 36 4.83 8.03 3.48
N PRO A 37 5.81 7.21 3.93
CA PRO A 37 5.52 5.96 4.62
C PRO A 37 4.84 6.16 5.97
N SER A 38 4.84 7.38 6.51
CA SER A 38 4.16 7.77 7.75
C SER A 38 3.69 9.23 7.68
N PHE A 39 3.04 9.70 8.74
CA PHE A 39 2.60 11.10 8.86
C PHE A 39 3.75 12.07 9.18
N THR A 40 4.87 11.56 9.69
CA THR A 40 5.98 12.39 10.21
C THR A 40 7.29 12.17 9.45
N SER A 41 7.30 11.27 8.47
CA SER A 41 8.50 10.95 7.70
C SER A 41 8.19 10.80 6.22
N PHE A 42 9.15 11.20 5.40
CA PHE A 42 9.19 10.91 3.98
C PHE A 42 10.41 10.08 3.63
N LEU A 43 10.33 9.33 2.53
CA LEU A 43 11.44 8.65 1.91
C LEU A 43 11.70 9.28 0.55
N SER A 44 12.97 9.43 0.20
CA SER A 44 13.38 9.93 -1.10
C SER A 44 14.77 9.40 -1.47
N PRO A 45 15.11 9.37 -2.77
CA PRO A 45 16.44 9.00 -3.27
C PRO A 45 17.60 9.61 -2.50
N GLU A 46 17.44 10.86 -2.08
CA GLU A 46 18.48 11.65 -1.43
C GLU A 46 18.76 11.20 0.02
N VAL A 47 17.76 10.67 0.73
CA VAL A 47 17.93 10.21 2.13
C VAL A 47 18.76 8.91 2.19
N TYR A 48 18.87 8.21 1.07
CA TYR A 48 19.47 6.87 1.04
C TYR A 48 20.98 6.82 1.22
N ALA A 49 21.68 7.90 0.88
CA ALA A 49 23.12 8.00 1.16
C ALA A 49 23.43 7.90 2.66
N HIS A 50 22.45 8.27 3.51
CA HIS A 50 22.61 8.38 4.96
C HIS A 50 21.75 7.41 5.75
N PHE A 51 20.88 6.65 5.08
CA PHE A 51 19.88 5.79 5.73
C PHE A 51 20.53 4.72 6.62
N TYR A 52 21.78 4.33 6.31
CA TYR A 52 22.54 3.31 7.00
C TYR A 52 23.72 3.85 7.83
N ASP A 53 23.79 5.16 8.06
CA ASP A 53 24.88 5.77 8.83
C ASP A 53 24.93 5.29 10.29
N LYS A 54 23.82 4.73 10.79
CA LYS A 54 23.66 4.22 12.17
C LYS A 54 23.23 2.75 12.19
N LEU A 55 23.88 1.92 11.37
CA LEU A 55 23.64 0.48 11.40
C LEU A 55 24.20 -0.19 12.68
N PRO A 56 23.60 -1.33 13.10
CA PRO A 56 24.22 -2.22 14.08
C PRO A 56 25.65 -2.62 13.69
N GLN A 57 26.52 -2.85 14.66
CA GLN A 57 27.93 -3.19 14.41
C GLN A 57 28.11 -4.50 13.60
N ASN A 58 27.13 -5.41 13.67
CA ASN A 58 27.12 -6.68 12.95
C ASN A 58 26.36 -6.64 11.61
N ALA A 59 25.87 -5.46 11.19
CA ALA A 59 25.14 -5.31 9.95
C ALA A 59 26.08 -5.42 8.73
N ASP A 60 25.59 -6.05 7.66
CA ASP A 60 26.27 -6.08 6.38
C ASP A 60 26.02 -4.77 5.61
N LEU A 61 26.85 -3.77 5.85
CA LEU A 61 26.73 -2.45 5.20
C LEU A 61 26.91 -2.54 3.68
N GLU A 62 27.83 -3.36 3.18
CA GLU A 62 28.09 -3.47 1.75
C GLU A 62 26.91 -4.14 1.05
N GLY A 63 26.41 -5.24 1.61
CA GLY A 63 25.19 -5.90 1.17
C GLY A 63 23.97 -5.00 1.26
N ALA A 64 23.83 -4.23 2.34
CA ALA A 64 22.77 -3.23 2.50
C ALA A 64 22.79 -2.19 1.39
N VAL A 65 23.94 -1.58 1.12
CA VAL A 65 24.07 -0.56 0.07
C VAL A 65 23.85 -1.16 -1.32
N SER A 66 24.35 -2.37 -1.58
CA SER A 66 24.17 -3.08 -2.86
C SER A 66 22.69 -3.44 -3.09
N TYR A 67 22.07 -4.09 -2.11
CA TYR A 67 20.63 -4.38 -2.12
C TYR A 67 19.85 -3.09 -2.34
N PHE A 68 20.15 -2.05 -1.57
CA PHE A 68 19.43 -0.79 -1.66
C PHE A 68 19.58 -0.09 -3.03
N LYS A 69 20.72 -0.21 -3.71
CA LYS A 69 20.88 0.33 -5.08
C LYS A 69 20.10 -0.47 -6.13
N ASN A 70 19.97 -1.78 -5.92
CA ASN A 70 19.48 -2.71 -6.93
C ASN A 70 18.01 -3.13 -6.74
N SER A 71 17.53 -3.19 -5.50
CA SER A 71 16.25 -3.79 -5.09
C SER A 71 15.14 -2.79 -4.81
N THR A 72 15.42 -1.48 -4.82
CA THR A 72 14.42 -0.42 -4.60
C THR A 72 13.49 -0.24 -5.80
N ASN A 73 12.95 -1.35 -6.31
CA ASN A 73 11.81 -1.38 -7.20
C ASN A 73 10.63 -0.65 -6.57
N SER A 74 10.45 -0.73 -5.24
CA SER A 74 9.42 0.02 -4.52
C SER A 74 9.52 1.54 -4.72
N ILE A 75 10.72 2.14 -4.76
CA ILE A 75 10.89 3.60 -5.00
C ILE A 75 10.86 3.96 -6.48
N LYS A 76 11.36 3.08 -7.35
CA LYS A 76 11.19 3.25 -8.80
C LYS A 76 9.72 3.21 -9.21
N GLU A 77 8.91 2.48 -8.46
CA GLU A 77 7.45 2.39 -8.63
C GLU A 77 6.71 3.59 -8.01
N VAL A 78 7.29 4.32 -7.04
CA VAL A 78 6.63 5.48 -6.40
C VAL A 78 6.17 6.52 -7.44
N PRO A 79 7.02 6.97 -8.39
CA PRO A 79 6.58 7.88 -9.45
C PRO A 79 5.38 7.35 -10.23
N MET A 80 5.42 6.07 -10.63
CA MET A 80 4.33 5.44 -11.38
C MET A 80 3.04 5.35 -10.56
N ALA A 81 3.12 4.91 -9.31
CA ALA A 81 1.96 4.82 -8.42
C ALA A 81 1.34 6.21 -8.16
N ARG A 82 2.20 7.21 -7.98
CA ARG A 82 1.80 8.62 -7.82
C ARG A 82 1.17 9.20 -9.08
N GLU A 83 1.71 8.90 -10.25
CA GLU A 83 1.13 9.27 -11.54
C GLU A 83 -0.24 8.62 -11.73
N CYS A 84 -0.38 7.34 -11.39
CA CYS A 84 -1.67 6.64 -11.40
C CYS A 84 -2.70 7.35 -10.52
N ILE A 85 -2.32 7.78 -9.31
CA ILE A 85 -3.20 8.56 -8.42
C ILE A 85 -3.53 9.92 -9.02
N ALA A 86 -2.53 10.63 -9.56
CA ALA A 86 -2.72 11.96 -10.12
C ALA A 86 -3.68 11.93 -11.31
N ARG A 87 -3.60 10.87 -12.14
CA ARG A 87 -4.52 10.63 -13.26
C ARG A 87 -5.91 10.21 -12.78
N LEU A 88 -5.98 9.28 -11.81
CA LEU A 88 -7.27 8.83 -11.27
C LEU A 88 -8.00 9.97 -10.56
N LYS A 89 -7.28 10.78 -9.79
CA LYS A 89 -7.80 11.91 -9.00
C LYS A 89 -9.09 11.53 -8.27
N PRO A 90 -9.06 10.56 -7.34
CA PRO A 90 -10.26 10.09 -6.67
C PRO A 90 -10.91 11.23 -5.88
N ALA A 91 -12.23 11.36 -6.00
CA ALA A 91 -13.01 12.21 -5.11
C ALA A 91 -12.99 11.65 -3.68
N HIS A 92 -13.36 12.47 -2.70
CA HIS A 92 -13.34 12.08 -1.29
C HIS A 92 -14.17 10.81 -0.99
N ASP A 93 -15.37 10.70 -1.57
CA ASP A 93 -16.23 9.52 -1.43
C ASP A 93 -15.60 8.28 -2.11
N GLU A 94 -14.95 8.45 -3.28
CA GLU A 94 -14.25 7.36 -3.98
C GLU A 94 -13.01 6.89 -3.22
N PHE A 95 -12.28 7.81 -2.58
CA PHE A 95 -11.10 7.50 -1.76
C PHE A 95 -11.46 6.54 -0.62
N PHE A 96 -12.54 6.82 0.12
CA PHE A 96 -13.00 5.91 1.18
C PHE A 96 -13.52 4.58 0.63
N ALA A 97 -14.23 4.61 -0.50
CA ALA A 97 -14.69 3.38 -1.13
C ALA A 97 -13.52 2.48 -1.54
N VAL A 98 -12.46 3.04 -2.13
CA VAL A 98 -11.22 2.33 -2.47
C VAL A 98 -10.57 1.71 -1.24
N ILE A 99 -10.47 2.45 -0.13
CA ILE A 99 -9.95 1.94 1.14
C ILE A 99 -10.80 0.76 1.65
N GLY A 100 -12.12 0.90 1.64
CA GLY A 100 -13.04 -0.15 2.07
C GLY A 100 -12.94 -1.40 1.18
N LEU A 101 -12.80 -1.24 -0.13
CA LEU A 101 -12.60 -2.34 -1.06
C LEU A 101 -11.25 -3.03 -0.81
N MET A 102 -10.16 -2.28 -0.63
CA MET A 102 -8.84 -2.83 -0.27
C MET A 102 -8.87 -3.62 1.04
N PHE A 103 -9.66 -3.17 2.03
CA PHE A 103 -9.80 -3.86 3.31
C PHE A 103 -10.46 -5.24 3.16
N TRP A 104 -11.44 -5.34 2.25
CA TRP A 104 -12.16 -6.59 1.96
C TRP A 104 -11.54 -7.41 0.82
N CYS A 105 -10.35 -7.03 0.33
CA CYS A 105 -9.51 -7.87 -0.54
C CYS A 105 -8.77 -8.91 0.31
N ILE A 106 -9.50 -9.95 0.71
CA ILE A 106 -9.01 -11.01 1.59
C ILE A 106 -8.73 -12.33 0.84
N GLU A 107 -8.64 -12.29 -0.49
CA GLU A 107 -8.47 -13.48 -1.34
C GLU A 107 -7.18 -14.25 -1.03
N ALA A 108 -6.15 -13.58 -0.52
CA ALA A 108 -4.89 -14.19 -0.10
C ALA A 108 -4.96 -14.91 1.27
N LEU A 109 -6.04 -14.73 2.04
CA LEU A 109 -6.19 -15.35 3.35
C LEU A 109 -6.70 -16.80 3.24
N PRO A 110 -6.35 -17.68 4.19
CA PRO A 110 -6.88 -19.04 4.23
C PRO A 110 -8.41 -19.05 4.13
N HIS A 111 -8.94 -19.80 3.16
CA HIS A 111 -10.35 -19.76 2.83
C HIS A 111 -11.21 -20.16 4.04
N ARG A 112 -12.12 -19.26 4.43
CA ARG A 112 -13.15 -19.51 5.44
C ARG A 112 -14.46 -18.94 4.93
N GLN A 113 -15.46 -19.80 4.76
CA GLN A 113 -16.75 -19.43 4.16
C GLN A 113 -17.34 -18.17 4.81
N HIS A 114 -17.40 -18.11 6.14
CA HIS A 114 -17.95 -16.96 6.86
C HIS A 114 -17.25 -15.62 6.53
N LEU A 115 -15.92 -15.63 6.36
CA LEU A 115 -15.17 -14.43 5.98
C LEU A 115 -15.44 -14.04 4.53
N SER A 116 -15.49 -15.02 3.64
CA SER A 116 -15.84 -14.82 2.23
C SER A 116 -17.23 -14.18 2.11
N ASP A 117 -18.21 -14.67 2.88
CA ASP A 117 -19.57 -14.15 2.92
C ASP A 117 -19.58 -12.69 3.44
N LEU A 118 -18.80 -12.39 4.48
CA LEU A 118 -18.66 -11.02 5.00
C LEU A 118 -18.01 -10.08 3.98
N ALA A 119 -16.90 -10.50 3.38
CA ALA A 119 -16.20 -9.71 2.37
C ALA A 119 -17.07 -9.47 1.14
N GLU A 120 -17.82 -10.47 0.68
CA GLU A 120 -18.79 -10.31 -0.41
C GLU A 120 -19.90 -9.33 -0.02
N LYS A 121 -20.50 -9.49 1.17
CA LYS A 121 -21.54 -8.60 1.67
C LYS A 121 -21.08 -7.14 1.68
N TYR A 122 -19.91 -6.86 2.28
CA TYR A 122 -19.44 -5.48 2.41
C TYR A 122 -18.94 -4.90 1.09
N ARG A 123 -18.26 -5.69 0.23
CA ARG A 123 -17.91 -5.22 -1.11
C ARG A 123 -19.15 -4.89 -1.92
N LYS A 124 -20.18 -5.73 -1.88
CA LYS A 124 -21.47 -5.45 -2.54
C LYS A 124 -22.11 -4.18 -2.01
N GLN A 125 -22.07 -3.94 -0.70
CA GLN A 125 -22.59 -2.72 -0.11
C GLN A 125 -21.83 -1.49 -0.61
N ILE A 126 -20.49 -1.49 -0.56
CA ILE A 126 -19.66 -0.37 -1.05
C ILE A 126 -19.92 -0.10 -2.54
N MET A 127 -20.00 -1.15 -3.37
CA MET A 127 -20.30 -1.01 -4.80
C MET A 127 -21.70 -0.44 -5.05
N THR A 128 -22.67 -0.79 -4.20
CA THR A 128 -24.04 -0.23 -4.25
C THR A 128 -24.04 1.25 -3.89
N GLU A 129 -23.32 1.62 -2.84
CA GLU A 129 -23.17 3.02 -2.41
C GLU A 129 -22.43 3.86 -3.46
N LEU A 130 -21.40 3.31 -4.11
CA LEU A 130 -20.74 3.95 -5.26
C LEU A 130 -21.70 4.15 -6.43
N HIS A 131 -22.52 3.15 -6.76
CA HIS A 131 -23.55 3.29 -7.80
C HIS A 131 -24.50 4.46 -7.50
N VAL A 132 -25.02 4.52 -6.27
CA VAL A 132 -25.90 5.61 -5.81
C VAL A 132 -25.16 6.94 -5.88
N TYR A 133 -23.91 7.01 -5.41
CA TYR A 133 -23.08 8.20 -5.49
C TYR A 133 -22.94 8.72 -6.94
N TYR A 134 -22.64 7.85 -7.89
CA TYR A 134 -22.50 8.25 -9.29
C TYR A 134 -23.83 8.66 -9.93
N LYS A 135 -24.88 7.86 -9.77
CA LYS A 135 -26.18 8.10 -10.41
C LYS A 135 -26.94 9.26 -9.78
N GLU A 136 -27.01 9.30 -8.45
CA GLU A 136 -27.90 10.21 -7.76
C GLU A 136 -27.23 11.53 -7.39
N LYS A 137 -25.98 11.49 -6.89
CA LYS A 137 -25.25 12.70 -6.46
C LYS A 137 -24.50 13.36 -7.60
N LEU A 138 -23.78 12.59 -8.42
CA LEU A 138 -23.02 13.14 -9.55
C LEU A 138 -23.81 13.23 -10.87
N LYS A 139 -25.00 12.63 -10.94
CA LYS A 139 -25.84 12.57 -12.15
C LYS A 139 -25.07 12.04 -13.37
N MET A 140 -24.25 11.02 -13.14
CA MET A 140 -23.38 10.43 -14.16
C MET A 140 -24.10 9.26 -14.86
N ASP A 141 -24.48 9.45 -16.12
CA ASP A 141 -25.25 8.45 -16.85
C ASP A 141 -24.46 7.19 -17.18
N ASP A 142 -23.21 7.33 -17.64
CA ASP A 142 -22.29 6.23 -17.91
C ASP A 142 -21.07 6.28 -16.97
N TYR A 143 -21.27 5.82 -15.73
CA TYR A 143 -20.23 5.79 -14.71
C TYR A 143 -19.39 4.49 -14.73
N ALA A 144 -19.75 3.52 -15.58
CA ALA A 144 -19.10 2.22 -15.61
C ALA A 144 -17.58 2.29 -15.91
N PRO A 145 -17.10 3.15 -16.83
CA PRO A 145 -15.67 3.33 -17.05
C PRO A 145 -14.94 3.84 -15.80
N ARG A 146 -15.53 4.82 -15.10
CA ARG A 146 -14.96 5.39 -13.87
C ARG A 146 -14.85 4.34 -12.76
N LEU A 147 -15.88 3.53 -12.59
CA LEU A 147 -15.84 2.42 -11.64
C LEU A 147 -14.77 1.39 -12.02
N GLY A 148 -14.65 1.06 -13.31
CA GLY A 148 -13.61 0.17 -13.81
C GLY A 148 -12.20 0.68 -13.53
N GLU A 149 -11.94 1.97 -13.76
CA GLU A 149 -10.67 2.63 -13.43
C GLU A 149 -10.33 2.51 -11.93
N LEU A 150 -11.30 2.77 -11.05
CA LEU A 150 -11.11 2.63 -9.60
C LEU A 150 -10.77 1.20 -9.20
N LEU A 151 -11.44 0.20 -9.77
CA LEU A 151 -11.20 -1.20 -9.46
C LEU A 151 -9.84 -1.69 -9.96
N MET A 152 -9.45 -1.32 -11.19
CA MET A 152 -8.12 -1.65 -11.71
C MET A 152 -7.01 -0.99 -10.87
N PHE A 153 -7.27 0.22 -10.39
CA PHE A 153 -6.32 0.96 -9.60
C PHE A 153 -6.00 0.30 -8.25
N ILE A 154 -6.95 -0.41 -7.62
CA ILE A 154 -6.69 -1.18 -6.38
C ILE A 154 -5.52 -2.16 -6.55
N GLN A 155 -5.42 -2.80 -7.71
CA GLN A 155 -4.38 -3.80 -8.01
C GLN A 155 -2.97 -3.20 -8.05
N VAL A 156 -2.83 -1.90 -8.34
CA VAL A 156 -1.53 -1.20 -8.34
C VAL A 156 -0.89 -1.24 -6.95
N PHE A 157 -1.71 -1.30 -5.89
CA PHE A 157 -1.26 -1.31 -4.50
C PHE A 157 -1.21 -2.70 -3.90
N ASP A 158 -1.33 -3.75 -4.70
CA ASP A 158 -1.05 -5.11 -4.24
C ASP A 158 0.47 -5.33 -4.14
N VAL A 159 1.03 -4.82 -3.04
CA VAL A 159 2.47 -4.69 -2.82
C VAL A 159 2.99 -5.60 -1.71
N LYS A 160 2.11 -6.41 -1.10
CA LYS A 160 2.41 -7.17 0.12
C LYS A 160 3.66 -8.04 -0.03
N GLU A 161 3.73 -8.88 -1.07
CA GLU A 161 4.85 -9.79 -1.29
C GLU A 161 6.17 -9.01 -1.40
N ARG A 162 6.18 -7.89 -2.15
CA ARG A 162 7.35 -7.01 -2.29
C ARG A 162 7.79 -6.41 -0.96
N PHE A 163 6.84 -6.03 -0.10
CA PHE A 163 7.15 -5.58 1.25
C PHE A 163 7.70 -6.72 2.12
N GLN A 164 7.15 -7.93 2.03
CA GLN A 164 7.65 -9.10 2.75
C GLN A 164 9.10 -9.43 2.35
N GLU A 165 9.36 -9.50 1.05
CA GLU A 165 10.71 -9.66 0.51
C GLU A 165 11.65 -8.56 0.98
N HIS A 166 11.20 -7.31 1.03
CA HIS A 166 12.01 -6.19 1.49
C HIS A 166 12.50 -6.38 2.93
N PHE A 167 11.58 -6.65 3.85
CA PHE A 167 11.93 -6.81 5.25
C PHE A 167 12.73 -8.11 5.52
N GLU A 168 12.47 -9.18 4.77
CA GLU A 168 13.29 -10.40 4.85
C GLU A 168 14.74 -10.15 4.43
N ASN A 169 14.96 -9.40 3.35
CA ASN A 169 16.31 -9.02 2.93
C ASN A 169 17.02 -8.16 3.98
N LEU A 170 16.32 -7.19 4.59
CA LEU A 170 16.88 -6.38 5.67
C LEU A 170 17.28 -7.24 6.89
N ARG A 171 16.50 -8.28 7.21
CA ARG A 171 16.86 -9.24 8.26
C ARG A 171 18.10 -10.05 7.89
N LEU A 172 18.17 -10.59 6.66
CA LEU A 172 19.32 -11.37 6.19
C LEU A 172 20.63 -10.57 6.22
N LEU A 173 20.53 -9.24 6.06
CA LEU A 173 21.65 -8.30 6.17
C LEU A 173 21.96 -7.84 7.60
N ASN A 174 21.30 -8.43 8.61
CA ASN A 174 21.41 -8.06 10.02
C ASN A 174 21.09 -6.58 10.31
N ILE A 175 20.24 -5.96 9.50
CA ILE A 175 19.77 -4.58 9.70
C ILE A 175 18.57 -4.55 10.64
N LEU A 176 17.70 -5.55 10.53
CA LEU A 176 16.54 -5.75 11.40
C LEU A 176 16.66 -7.10 12.12
N ASP A 177 16.18 -7.13 13.35
CA ASP A 177 16.05 -8.37 14.12
C ASP A 177 14.65 -9.00 13.96
N ASP A 178 14.52 -10.22 14.46
CA ASP A 178 13.26 -10.97 14.46
C ASP A 178 12.18 -10.32 15.37
N ASP A 179 12.58 -9.46 16.30
CA ASP A 179 11.69 -8.78 17.25
C ASP A 179 11.08 -7.49 16.68
N ASN A 180 11.56 -7.02 15.51
CA ASN A 180 11.02 -5.86 14.82
C ASN A 180 9.51 -6.03 14.56
N PHE A 181 8.72 -5.02 14.96
CA PHE A 181 7.27 -5.07 14.86
C PHE A 181 6.77 -5.31 13.42
N ILE A 182 7.34 -4.62 12.44
CA ILE A 182 6.91 -4.75 11.04
C ILE A 182 7.30 -6.11 10.48
N TYR A 183 8.43 -6.66 10.92
CA TYR A 183 8.85 -7.98 10.51
C TYR A 183 7.97 -9.08 11.14
N ARG A 184 7.58 -8.94 12.42
CA ARG A 184 6.60 -9.83 13.07
C ARG A 184 5.23 -9.78 12.40
N LEU A 185 4.80 -8.61 11.94
CA LEU A 185 3.57 -8.43 11.16
C LEU A 185 3.50 -9.30 9.88
N GLN A 186 4.64 -9.82 9.41
CA GLN A 186 4.71 -10.70 8.23
C GLN A 186 4.65 -12.18 8.56
N LYS A 187 5.13 -12.56 9.75
CA LYS A 187 5.12 -13.94 10.26
C LYS A 187 3.80 -14.29 10.94
N GLU A 188 3.06 -13.27 11.36
CA GLU A 188 1.73 -13.35 11.95
C GLU A 188 0.65 -13.00 10.92
#